data_AF-A0A1I0NEI8-F1
#
_entry.id   AF-A0A1I0NEI8-F1
#
_cell.length_a   1.000
_cell.length_b   1.000
_cell.length_c   1.000
_cell.angle_alpha   90.00
_cell.angle_beta   90.00
_cell.angle_gamma   90.00
#
_symmetry.space_group_name_H-M   'P 1'
#
loop_
_entity.id
_entity.type
_entity.pdbx_description
1 polymer ?
#
loop_
_entity_poly.entity_id
_entity_poly.type
_entity_poly.pdbx_seq_one_letter_code
_entity_poly.pdbx_strand_id
1 'polypeptide(L)'
;MKTLILPFLFLLTLVISCKTDNLEILQEKTTSYDVYVGGVDEYNACYWKNGQKISLPGGENLQGTYITVDNNDVYMLANNIASLGGNNTISSWYFWKNGVRYNVAQYLNVAPNTINDDLSLQLWNNFTVKDGNIYFSGIIRNPNPTSSADLFQLCSWKNGAKTVLESFSSYNSQSAGAIGIFNNDTYVATRKINLPTISSWNTGFYKNGTYNLVTNNVLPRRFISDATGMYLLYSDISGSISIKNIVTNTNLSIPTNIAQSGITELSWDNSDKYYIGSNFYFKNNNQVQISDANNFNNIGHFVAKDQNIYMTRYNSSVGGTAVKFYVNNVEVMSLPNTARGCFNSIFVVPN
;
A
#
# COMPACT_ATOMS: atom_id res chain seq x y z
N MET A 1 12.10 37.93 84.51
CA MET A 1 12.20 36.73 83.65
C MET A 1 12.43 37.20 82.22
N LYS A 2 13.60 36.89 81.65
CA LYS A 2 13.80 36.08 80.42
C LYS A 2 13.20 36.73 79.16
N THR A 3 13.87 36.94 78.03
CA THR A 3 15.25 36.76 77.53
C THR A 3 15.23 37.38 76.13
N LEU A 4 16.40 37.82 75.64
CA LEU A 4 16.68 38.11 74.23
C LEU A 4 16.21 36.97 73.30
N ILE A 5 15.88 37.29 72.04
CA ILE A 5 16.46 36.69 70.82
C ILE A 5 16.29 37.71 69.66
N LEU A 6 17.43 38.06 69.07
CA LEU A 6 17.67 38.86 67.87
C LEU A 6 17.70 37.91 66.64
N PRO A 7 18.22 38.33 65.48
CA PRO A 7 17.58 38.86 64.27
C PRO A 7 17.38 37.80 63.16
N PHE A 8 16.72 38.16 62.05
CA PHE A 8 17.14 37.61 60.76
C PHE A 8 16.91 38.61 59.62
N LEU A 9 17.99 39.30 59.30
CA LEU A 9 18.26 39.96 58.04
C LEU A 9 18.42 38.85 56.98
N PHE A 10 17.61 38.83 55.91
CA PHE A 10 18.11 38.30 54.63
C PHE A 10 17.55 39.07 53.45
N LEU A 11 18.44 39.92 52.96
CA LEU A 11 18.48 40.54 51.65
C LEU A 11 18.34 39.44 50.58
N LEU A 12 17.24 39.39 49.83
CA LEU A 12 17.18 38.53 48.64
C LEU A 12 17.59 39.37 47.42
N THR A 13 18.88 39.34 47.15
CA THR A 13 19.47 39.77 45.88
C THR A 13 18.89 38.94 44.74
N LEU A 14 18.19 39.60 43.81
CA LEU A 14 17.83 39.05 42.50
C LEU A 14 19.12 38.73 41.74
N VAL A 15 19.49 37.45 41.70
CA VAL A 15 20.54 36.95 40.82
C VAL A 15 19.91 36.78 39.44
N ILE A 16 20.20 37.72 38.54
CA ILE A 16 19.93 37.59 37.12
C ILE A 16 20.90 36.53 36.59
N SER A 17 20.42 35.31 36.39
CA SER A 17 21.13 34.27 35.66
C SER A 17 20.55 34.20 34.25
N CYS A 18 21.20 34.89 33.32
CA CYS A 18 21.04 34.62 31.90
C CYS A 18 21.68 33.25 31.60
N LYS A 19 20.85 32.24 31.37
CA LYS A 19 21.24 31.10 30.53
C LYS A 19 20.47 31.20 29.23
N THR A 20 21.23 31.32 28.15
CA THR A 20 20.81 31.23 26.76
C THR A 20 20.24 29.84 26.51
N ASP A 21 18.92 29.73 26.50
CA ASP A 21 18.27 28.62 25.82
C ASP A 21 17.81 29.13 24.46
N ASN A 22 18.55 28.70 23.44
CA ASN A 22 18.06 28.59 22.06
C ASN A 22 16.86 27.64 22.08
N LEU A 23 15.71 28.15 22.50
CA LEU A 23 14.43 27.61 22.11
C LEU A 23 14.20 28.13 20.69
N GLU A 24 14.89 27.49 19.73
CA GLU A 24 14.21 27.22 18.47
C GLU A 24 12.88 26.61 18.88
N ILE A 25 11.83 27.41 18.67
CA ILE A 25 10.46 26.97 18.73
C ILE A 25 10.43 25.76 17.79
N LEU A 26 10.49 24.56 18.36
CA LEU A 26 9.97 23.36 17.74
C LEU A 26 8.52 23.72 17.48
N GLN A 27 8.28 24.24 16.30
CA GLN A 27 6.96 24.41 15.76
C GLN A 27 6.41 23.00 15.70
N GLU A 28 5.72 22.61 16.76
CA GLU A 28 4.86 21.44 16.78
C GLU A 28 3.96 21.61 15.56
N LYS A 29 4.27 20.87 14.49
CA LYS A 29 3.45 20.86 13.29
C LYS A 29 2.20 20.09 13.70
N THR A 30 1.25 20.82 14.31
CA THR A 30 0.02 20.37 14.97
C THR A 30 -1.03 19.86 13.97
N THR A 31 -0.62 19.25 12.86
CA THR A 31 -1.56 18.50 12.04
C THR A 31 -1.77 17.16 12.73
N SER A 32 -2.92 16.99 13.37
CA SER A 32 -3.37 15.69 13.84
C SER A 32 -3.77 14.86 12.60
N TYR A 33 -3.57 13.54 12.64
CA TYR A 33 -3.93 12.64 11.54
C TYR A 33 -4.90 11.58 12.03
N ASP A 34 -5.91 11.32 11.23
CA ASP A 34 -6.69 10.11 11.31
C ASP A 34 -5.89 8.98 10.63
N VAL A 35 -5.62 7.93 11.39
CA VAL A 35 -4.85 6.78 10.96
C VAL A 35 -5.78 5.59 10.77
N TYR A 36 -5.79 5.07 9.55
CA TYR A 36 -6.55 3.89 9.17
C TYR A 36 -5.57 2.74 8.90
N VAL A 37 -5.80 1.60 9.56
CA VAL A 37 -5.04 0.37 9.30
C VAL A 37 -6.04 -0.68 8.83
N GLY A 38 -5.90 -1.16 7.60
CA GLY A 38 -6.75 -2.22 7.05
C GLY A 38 -6.14 -3.59 7.32
N GLY A 39 -6.98 -4.60 7.57
CA GLY A 39 -6.46 -5.94 7.78
C GLY A 39 -7.51 -7.01 8.05
N VAL A 40 -7.06 -8.01 8.78
CA VAL A 40 -7.87 -9.14 9.23
C VAL A 40 -7.57 -9.38 10.69
N ASP A 41 -8.57 -9.74 11.48
CA ASP A 41 -8.40 -10.18 12.85
C ASP A 41 -9.37 -11.30 13.16
N GLU A 42 -8.83 -12.40 13.68
CA GLU A 42 -9.57 -13.64 13.90
C GLU A 42 -10.35 -14.11 12.66
N TYR A 43 -9.69 -14.07 11.50
CA TYR A 43 -10.27 -14.39 10.18
C TYR A 43 -11.41 -13.49 9.72
N ASN A 44 -11.63 -12.34 10.37
CA ASN A 44 -12.63 -11.37 9.96
C ASN A 44 -11.95 -10.14 9.35
N ALA A 45 -12.37 -9.74 8.15
CA ALA A 45 -11.94 -8.49 7.56
C ALA A 45 -12.38 -7.33 8.45
N CYS A 46 -11.43 -6.46 8.79
CA CYS A 46 -11.66 -5.32 9.65
C CYS A 46 -10.67 -4.19 9.32
N TYR A 47 -10.86 -3.06 9.97
CA TYR A 47 -9.87 -2.01 9.99
C TYR A 47 -9.80 -1.38 11.38
N TRP A 48 -8.76 -0.63 11.64
CA TRP A 48 -8.61 0.17 12.86
C TRP A 48 -8.58 1.64 12.47
N LYS A 49 -9.36 2.47 13.14
CA LYS A 49 -9.27 3.93 13.07
C LYS A 49 -8.70 4.43 14.39
N ASN A 50 -7.54 5.06 14.37
CA ASN A 50 -6.85 5.60 15.56
C ASN A 50 -6.75 4.57 16.72
N GLY A 51 -6.37 3.34 16.40
CA GLY A 51 -6.24 2.26 17.38
C GLY A 51 -7.55 1.50 17.68
N GLN A 52 -8.71 2.03 17.29
CA GLN A 52 -10.00 1.41 17.57
C GLN A 52 -10.43 0.49 16.42
N LYS A 53 -10.64 -0.80 16.73
CA LYS A 53 -11.07 -1.80 15.75
C LYS A 53 -12.51 -1.57 15.31
N ILE A 54 -12.74 -1.66 14.00
CA ILE A 54 -14.05 -1.61 13.35
C ILE A 54 -14.18 -2.87 12.48
N SER A 55 -15.09 -3.75 12.88
CA SER A 55 -15.42 -4.96 12.12
C SER A 55 -16.26 -4.61 10.90
N LEU A 56 -16.00 -5.26 9.76
CA LEU A 56 -16.77 -5.06 8.55
C LEU A 56 -17.94 -6.06 8.50
N PRO A 57 -19.21 -5.60 8.39
CA PRO A 57 -20.34 -6.50 8.24
C PRO A 57 -20.20 -7.40 7.02
N GLY A 58 -20.39 -8.72 7.20
CA GLY A 58 -20.17 -9.70 6.14
C GLY A 58 -18.68 -9.94 5.84
N GLY A 59 -17.78 -9.56 6.75
CA GLY A 59 -16.32 -9.72 6.62
C GLY A 59 -15.78 -11.07 7.08
N GLU A 60 -16.65 -12.00 7.47
CA GLU A 60 -16.26 -13.30 8.03
C GLU A 60 -15.52 -14.16 7.00
N ASN A 61 -14.42 -14.78 7.42
CA ASN A 61 -13.55 -15.62 6.61
C ASN A 61 -12.95 -14.89 5.38
N LEU A 62 -12.79 -13.57 5.46
CA LEU A 62 -12.20 -12.74 4.42
C LEU A 62 -10.92 -12.07 4.93
N GLN A 63 -9.92 -11.99 4.04
CA GLN A 63 -8.70 -11.25 4.28
C GLN A 63 -8.90 -9.82 3.79
N GLY A 64 -8.98 -8.85 4.71
CA GLY A 64 -8.90 -7.44 4.32
C GLY A 64 -7.50 -7.11 3.81
N THR A 65 -7.36 -6.69 2.56
CA THR A 65 -6.07 -6.54 1.86
C THR A 65 -5.64 -5.09 1.65
N TYR A 66 -6.59 -4.14 1.59
CA TYR A 66 -6.28 -2.75 1.28
C TYR A 66 -7.30 -1.79 1.88
N ILE A 67 -6.81 -0.70 2.47
CA ILE A 67 -7.64 0.41 2.93
C ILE A 67 -7.23 1.70 2.22
N THR A 68 -8.23 2.52 1.89
CA THR A 68 -8.02 3.90 1.44
C THR A 68 -9.18 4.77 1.89
N VAL A 69 -8.93 6.06 2.04
CA VAL A 69 -9.95 7.06 2.40
C VAL A 69 -9.90 8.17 1.36
N ASP A 70 -11.05 8.53 0.81
CA ASP A 70 -11.18 9.59 -0.17
C ASP A 70 -12.48 10.33 0.09
N ASN A 71 -12.44 11.67 0.14
CA ASN A 71 -13.60 12.51 0.43
C ASN A 71 -14.41 12.06 1.67
N ASN A 72 -13.71 11.71 2.75
CA ASN A 72 -14.26 11.18 4.01
C ASN A 72 -14.95 9.82 3.92
N ASP A 73 -14.98 9.20 2.74
CA ASP A 73 -15.48 7.84 2.54
C ASP A 73 -14.34 6.84 2.77
N VAL A 74 -14.59 5.82 3.60
CA VAL A 74 -13.64 4.73 3.88
C VAL A 74 -13.93 3.56 2.95
N TYR A 75 -12.89 3.10 2.26
CA TYR A 75 -12.96 1.96 1.36
C TYR A 75 -12.03 0.85 1.81
N MET A 76 -12.53 -0.39 1.82
CA MET A 76 -11.74 -1.58 2.14
C MET A 76 -11.87 -2.62 1.03
N LEU A 77 -10.77 -3.23 0.58
CA LEU A 77 -10.76 -4.43 -0.27
C LEU A 77 -10.57 -5.67 0.59
N ALA A 78 -11.24 -6.77 0.24
CA ALA A 78 -10.94 -8.08 0.76
C ALA A 78 -11.09 -9.17 -0.31
N ASN A 79 -10.48 -10.33 -0.04
CA ASN A 79 -10.66 -11.55 -0.79
C ASN A 79 -10.77 -12.76 0.15
N ASN A 80 -11.05 -13.94 -0.41
CA ASN A 80 -11.14 -15.17 0.37
C ASN A 80 -9.80 -15.55 1.02
N ILE A 81 -9.86 -16.09 2.24
CA ILE A 81 -8.70 -16.69 2.90
C ILE A 81 -8.54 -18.13 2.37
N ALA A 82 -7.53 -18.35 1.52
CA ALA A 82 -7.30 -19.65 0.88
C ALA A 82 -7.15 -20.82 1.87
N SER A 83 -6.54 -20.59 3.03
CA SER A 83 -6.35 -21.62 4.06
C SER A 83 -7.65 -22.10 4.71
N LEU A 84 -8.74 -21.35 4.61
CA LEU A 84 -10.03 -21.74 5.19
C LEU A 84 -10.92 -22.55 4.23
N GLY A 85 -10.74 -22.39 2.92
CA GLY A 85 -11.53 -23.11 1.90
C GLY A 85 -10.83 -24.31 1.25
N GLY A 86 -9.53 -24.50 1.53
CA GLY A 86 -8.73 -25.57 0.92
C GLY A 86 -8.73 -25.50 -0.61
N ASN A 87 -8.70 -26.67 -1.26
CA ASN A 87 -8.70 -26.80 -2.73
C ASN A 87 -9.99 -26.32 -3.41
N ASN A 88 -11.03 -25.98 -2.65
CA ASN A 88 -12.33 -25.56 -3.16
C ASN A 88 -12.56 -24.05 -3.01
N THR A 89 -11.53 -23.28 -2.64
CA THR A 89 -11.64 -21.82 -2.51
C THR A 89 -11.84 -21.19 -3.88
N ILE A 90 -13.04 -20.65 -4.12
CA ILE A 90 -13.34 -19.88 -5.34
C ILE A 90 -12.90 -18.44 -5.11
N SER A 91 -11.86 -18.00 -5.83
CA SER A 91 -11.34 -16.64 -5.76
C SER A 91 -12.45 -15.62 -5.99
N SER A 92 -12.78 -14.85 -4.97
CA SER A 92 -13.76 -13.76 -5.01
C SER A 92 -13.22 -12.54 -4.30
N TRP A 93 -13.65 -11.37 -4.76
CA TRP A 93 -13.28 -10.09 -4.16
C TRP A 93 -14.53 -9.36 -3.69
N TYR A 94 -14.37 -8.67 -2.57
CA TYR A 94 -15.39 -7.83 -1.96
C TYR A 94 -14.77 -6.50 -1.63
N PHE A 95 -15.54 -5.43 -1.72
CA PHE A 95 -15.13 -4.17 -1.15
C PHE A 95 -16.22 -3.57 -0.29
N TRP A 96 -15.83 -2.71 0.64
CA TRP A 96 -16.74 -1.92 1.45
C TRP A 96 -16.56 -0.46 1.09
N LYS A 97 -17.67 0.28 1.11
CA LYS A 97 -17.68 1.74 1.18
C LYS A 97 -18.49 2.12 2.42
N ASN A 98 -17.87 2.75 3.42
CA ASN A 98 -18.49 3.12 4.70
C ASN A 98 -19.26 1.96 5.36
N GLY A 99 -18.66 0.77 5.38
CA GLY A 99 -19.27 -0.43 5.97
C GLY A 99 -20.34 -1.11 5.11
N VAL A 100 -20.73 -0.55 3.95
CA VAL A 100 -21.61 -1.22 2.98
C VAL A 100 -20.80 -2.12 2.07
N ARG A 101 -21.09 -3.43 2.08
CA ARG A 101 -20.38 -4.46 1.32
C ARG A 101 -20.89 -4.57 -0.12
N TYR A 102 -19.97 -4.78 -1.04
CA TYR A 102 -20.22 -5.06 -2.45
C TYR A 102 -19.43 -6.30 -2.89
N ASN A 103 -20.07 -7.19 -3.65
CA ASN A 103 -19.36 -8.22 -4.41
C ASN A 103 -18.76 -7.57 -5.67
N VAL A 104 -17.45 -7.73 -5.89
CA VAL A 104 -16.77 -7.04 -6.99
C VAL A 104 -17.23 -7.53 -8.36
N ALA A 105 -17.39 -8.84 -8.57
CA ALA A 105 -17.83 -9.36 -9.87
C ALA A 105 -19.20 -8.79 -10.27
N GLN A 106 -20.14 -8.76 -9.32
CA GLN A 106 -21.45 -8.13 -9.52
C GLN A 106 -21.33 -6.62 -9.79
N TYR A 107 -20.53 -5.89 -9.00
CA TYR A 107 -20.32 -4.45 -9.18
C TYR A 107 -19.74 -4.09 -10.54
N LEU A 108 -18.87 -4.96 -11.09
CA LEU A 108 -18.23 -4.78 -12.39
C LEU A 108 -19.05 -5.36 -13.57
N ASN A 109 -20.22 -5.95 -13.29
CA ASN A 109 -21.02 -6.68 -14.27
C ASN A 109 -20.22 -7.76 -15.03
N VAL A 110 -19.46 -8.56 -14.28
CA VAL A 110 -18.66 -9.69 -14.77
C VAL A 110 -19.19 -10.97 -14.12
N ALA A 111 -19.17 -12.09 -14.85
CA ALA A 111 -19.52 -13.38 -14.29
C ALA A 111 -18.62 -13.69 -13.07
N PRO A 112 -19.17 -14.22 -11.96
CA PRO A 112 -18.35 -14.64 -10.84
C PRO A 112 -17.52 -15.87 -11.22
N ASN A 113 -16.37 -16.03 -10.57
CA ASN A 113 -15.62 -17.27 -10.65
C ASN A 113 -16.45 -18.44 -10.10
N THR A 114 -16.16 -19.64 -10.59
CA THR A 114 -16.74 -20.90 -10.13
C THR A 114 -15.63 -21.94 -9.92
N ILE A 115 -15.98 -23.10 -9.35
CA ILE A 115 -15.03 -24.23 -9.22
C ILE A 115 -14.52 -24.69 -10.60
N ASN A 116 -15.32 -24.54 -11.66
CA ASN A 116 -14.99 -25.00 -13.01
C ASN A 116 -14.37 -23.90 -13.89
N ASP A 117 -14.46 -22.64 -13.47
CA ASP A 117 -13.85 -21.50 -14.17
C ASP A 117 -13.48 -20.42 -13.16
N ASP A 118 -12.21 -20.44 -12.76
CA ASP A 118 -11.62 -19.44 -11.88
C ASP A 118 -11.07 -18.23 -12.64
N LEU A 119 -11.20 -18.17 -13.97
CA LEU A 119 -10.67 -17.08 -14.80
C LEU A 119 -11.76 -16.12 -15.30
N SER A 120 -13.00 -16.25 -14.83
CA SER A 120 -14.09 -15.32 -15.16
C SER A 120 -13.76 -13.88 -14.71
N LEU A 121 -13.14 -13.72 -13.53
CA LEU A 121 -12.56 -12.47 -13.06
C LEU A 121 -11.25 -12.73 -12.32
N GLN A 122 -10.18 -12.07 -12.75
CA GLN A 122 -8.90 -12.04 -12.06
C GLN A 122 -8.53 -10.57 -11.83
N LEU A 123 -8.60 -10.10 -10.58
CA LEU A 123 -8.11 -8.77 -10.22
C LEU A 123 -6.63 -8.82 -9.88
N TRP A 124 -5.90 -7.84 -10.37
CA TRP A 124 -4.47 -7.72 -10.16
C TRP A 124 -4.23 -6.47 -9.33
N ASN A 125 -3.69 -6.65 -8.12
CA ASN A 125 -3.48 -5.61 -7.10
C ASN A 125 -4.77 -5.05 -6.49
N ASN A 126 -4.60 -3.97 -5.73
CA ASN A 126 -5.67 -3.22 -5.07
C ASN A 126 -6.45 -2.35 -6.07
N PHE A 127 -7.66 -1.95 -5.70
CA PHE A 127 -8.35 -0.87 -6.41
C PHE A 127 -7.72 0.48 -6.07
N THR A 128 -7.93 1.48 -6.93
CA THR A 128 -7.61 2.87 -6.64
C THR A 128 -8.90 3.65 -6.42
N VAL A 129 -8.92 4.56 -5.44
CA VAL A 129 -9.98 5.56 -5.32
C VAL A 129 -9.36 6.92 -5.54
N LYS A 130 -10.03 7.74 -6.35
CA LYS A 130 -9.64 9.12 -6.59
C LYS A 130 -10.87 9.97 -6.90
N ASP A 131 -11.08 11.01 -6.11
CA ASP A 131 -12.18 11.96 -6.29
C ASP A 131 -13.55 11.25 -6.34
N GLY A 132 -13.75 10.31 -5.42
CA GLY A 132 -14.95 9.48 -5.26
C GLY A 132 -15.09 8.34 -6.27
N ASN A 133 -14.23 8.28 -7.29
CA ASN A 133 -14.28 7.26 -8.34
C ASN A 133 -13.45 6.04 -7.93
N ILE A 134 -14.02 4.84 -8.11
CA ILE A 134 -13.36 3.57 -7.84
C ILE A 134 -12.86 2.96 -9.15
N TYR A 135 -11.59 2.60 -9.19
CA TYR A 135 -10.92 2.06 -10.36
C TYR A 135 -10.38 0.66 -10.10
N PHE A 136 -10.67 -0.26 -11.01
CA PHE A 136 -10.14 -1.63 -10.99
C PHE A 136 -9.36 -1.92 -12.27
N SER A 137 -8.44 -2.88 -12.20
CA SER A 137 -7.79 -3.48 -13.37
C SER A 137 -7.65 -4.99 -13.19
N GLY A 138 -7.77 -5.73 -14.28
CA GLY A 138 -7.72 -7.18 -14.22
C GLY A 138 -7.96 -7.85 -15.56
N ILE A 139 -7.91 -9.17 -15.54
CA ILE A 139 -8.17 -10.02 -16.70
C ILE A 139 -9.52 -10.71 -16.48
N ILE A 140 -10.32 -10.81 -17.56
CA ILE A 140 -11.53 -11.62 -17.59
C ILE A 140 -11.45 -12.61 -18.74
N ARG A 141 -12.11 -13.76 -18.59
CA ARG A 141 -12.47 -14.57 -19.75
C ARG A 141 -13.43 -13.76 -20.62
N ASN A 142 -13.17 -13.71 -21.93
CA ASN A 142 -14.08 -13.03 -22.84
C ASN A 142 -15.44 -13.77 -22.84
N PRO A 143 -16.56 -13.10 -22.49
CA PRO A 143 -17.87 -13.74 -22.47
C PRO A 143 -18.39 -14.07 -23.88
N ASN A 144 -17.89 -13.42 -24.92
CA ASN A 144 -18.33 -13.59 -26.31
C ASN A 144 -17.11 -13.61 -27.26
N PRO A 145 -16.25 -14.64 -27.20
CA PRO A 145 -15.07 -14.73 -28.06
C PRO A 145 -15.49 -14.93 -29.52
N THR A 146 -14.91 -14.14 -30.44
CA THR A 146 -15.14 -14.30 -31.89
C THR A 146 -14.12 -15.21 -32.57
N SER A 147 -13.03 -15.54 -31.88
CA SER A 147 -11.97 -16.44 -32.35
C SER A 147 -11.14 -17.00 -31.18
N SER A 148 -10.28 -17.98 -31.44
CA SER A 148 -9.29 -18.47 -30.46
C SER A 148 -8.22 -17.44 -30.09
N ALA A 149 -8.15 -16.31 -30.80
CA ALA A 149 -7.23 -15.21 -30.51
C ALA A 149 -7.75 -14.24 -29.43
N ASP A 150 -9.03 -14.32 -29.05
CA ASP A 150 -9.73 -13.39 -28.15
C ASP A 150 -10.49 -14.15 -27.05
N LEU A 151 -9.77 -15.01 -26.33
CA LEU A 151 -10.34 -15.80 -25.23
C LEU A 151 -10.32 -15.05 -23.89
N PHE A 152 -9.44 -14.05 -23.76
CA PHE A 152 -9.24 -13.27 -22.54
C PHE A 152 -9.11 -11.78 -22.86
N GLN A 153 -9.52 -10.94 -21.92
CA GLN A 153 -9.50 -9.49 -22.03
C GLN A 153 -8.80 -8.86 -20.82
N LEU A 154 -7.76 -8.05 -21.05
CA LEU A 154 -7.24 -7.11 -20.06
C LEU A 154 -8.20 -5.93 -20.03
N CYS A 155 -8.72 -5.61 -18.85
CA CYS A 155 -9.73 -4.58 -18.67
C CYS A 155 -9.32 -3.59 -17.57
N SER A 156 -9.82 -2.37 -17.71
CA SER A 156 -9.95 -1.42 -16.60
C SER A 156 -11.43 -1.11 -16.36
N TRP A 157 -11.76 -0.70 -15.14
CA TRP A 157 -13.10 -0.23 -14.80
C TRP A 157 -13.02 1.08 -14.05
N LYS A 158 -14.00 1.96 -14.30
CA LYS A 158 -14.28 3.16 -13.50
C LYS A 158 -15.74 3.10 -13.05
N ASN A 159 -15.99 3.00 -11.74
CA ASN A 159 -17.33 2.88 -11.17
C ASN A 159 -18.19 1.78 -11.84
N GLY A 160 -17.59 0.61 -12.10
CA GLY A 160 -18.27 -0.50 -12.79
C GLY A 160 -18.30 -0.40 -14.32
N ALA A 161 -18.05 0.77 -14.91
CA ALA A 161 -17.97 0.93 -16.36
C ALA A 161 -16.67 0.30 -16.89
N LYS A 162 -16.80 -0.76 -17.69
CA LYS A 162 -15.69 -1.54 -18.26
C LYS A 162 -15.09 -0.87 -19.50
N THR A 163 -13.76 -0.84 -19.58
CA THR A 163 -12.98 -0.56 -20.80
C THR A 163 -12.09 -1.76 -21.10
N VAL A 164 -12.20 -2.33 -22.29
CA VAL A 164 -11.29 -3.39 -22.77
C VAL A 164 -10.02 -2.71 -23.29
N LEU A 165 -8.87 -3.05 -22.70
CA LEU A 165 -7.57 -2.51 -23.08
C LEU A 165 -6.90 -3.37 -24.15
N GLU A 166 -7.01 -4.69 -24.03
CA GLU A 166 -6.47 -5.64 -25.00
C GLU A 166 -7.17 -7.00 -24.90
N SER A 167 -7.25 -7.70 -26.03
CA SER A 167 -7.78 -9.06 -26.15
C SER A 167 -6.69 -10.03 -26.59
N PHE A 168 -6.68 -11.26 -26.06
CA PHE A 168 -5.60 -12.21 -26.30
C PHE A 168 -6.03 -13.67 -26.12
N SER A 169 -5.21 -14.59 -26.65
CA SER A 169 -5.54 -16.01 -26.81
C SER A 169 -5.35 -16.85 -25.55
N SER A 170 -4.44 -16.45 -24.65
CA SER A 170 -4.05 -17.26 -23.49
C SER A 170 -3.92 -16.41 -22.25
N TYR A 171 -4.48 -16.88 -21.13
CA TYR A 171 -4.40 -16.21 -19.83
C TYR A 171 -2.97 -15.77 -19.48
N ASN A 172 -1.98 -16.63 -19.77
CA ASN A 172 -0.58 -16.39 -19.45
C ASN A 172 0.13 -15.38 -20.38
N SER A 173 -0.54 -14.91 -21.44
CA SER A 173 -0.01 -13.87 -22.33
C SER A 173 0.14 -12.52 -21.64
N GLN A 174 -0.62 -12.26 -20.57
CA GLN A 174 -0.52 -11.04 -19.79
C GLN A 174 -0.42 -11.34 -18.30
N SER A 175 0.44 -10.60 -17.62
CA SER A 175 0.60 -10.71 -16.17
C SER A 175 1.14 -9.42 -15.57
N ALA A 176 1.13 -9.31 -14.24
CA ALA A 176 1.60 -8.19 -13.45
C ALA A 176 0.90 -6.87 -13.85
N GLY A 177 -0.33 -6.70 -13.36
CA GLY A 177 -1.03 -5.42 -13.45
C GLY A 177 -0.42 -4.36 -12.51
N ALA A 178 -0.79 -3.11 -12.70
CA ALA A 178 -1.00 -2.12 -11.63
C ALA A 178 -1.89 -1.02 -12.21
N ILE A 179 -2.79 -0.45 -11.41
CA ILE A 179 -3.59 0.70 -11.83
C ILE A 179 -3.14 1.95 -11.07
N GLY A 180 -3.11 3.09 -11.75
CA GLY A 180 -2.89 4.37 -11.13
C GLY A 180 -3.59 5.50 -11.89
N ILE A 181 -3.90 6.57 -11.17
CA ILE A 181 -4.68 7.70 -11.69
C ILE A 181 -3.90 9.00 -11.47
N PHE A 182 -3.56 9.66 -12.57
CA PHE A 182 -2.80 10.90 -12.55
C PHE A 182 -3.36 11.88 -13.58
N ASN A 183 -3.67 13.11 -13.16
CA ASN A 183 -4.28 14.14 -13.99
C ASN A 183 -5.51 13.66 -14.80
N ASN A 184 -6.43 12.95 -14.13
CA ASN A 184 -7.63 12.33 -14.72
C ASN A 184 -7.38 11.22 -15.76
N ASP A 185 -6.12 10.91 -16.08
CA ASP A 185 -5.76 9.80 -16.95
C ASP A 185 -5.66 8.50 -16.16
N THR A 186 -6.11 7.41 -16.77
CA THR A 186 -5.99 6.06 -16.21
C THR A 186 -4.80 5.33 -16.82
N TYR A 187 -3.94 4.80 -15.96
CA TYR A 187 -2.77 4.03 -16.35
C TYR A 187 -2.88 2.61 -15.83
N VAL A 188 -2.68 1.62 -16.71
CA VAL A 188 -2.64 0.20 -16.34
C VAL A 188 -1.34 -0.42 -16.83
N ALA A 189 -0.41 -0.71 -15.92
CA ALA A 189 0.83 -1.39 -16.26
C ALA A 189 0.58 -2.88 -16.50
N THR A 190 1.36 -3.49 -17.39
CA THR A 190 1.27 -4.93 -17.69
C THR A 190 2.61 -5.46 -18.20
N ARG A 191 2.87 -6.73 -17.92
CA ARG A 191 3.82 -7.56 -18.64
C ARG A 191 3.06 -8.33 -19.73
N LYS A 192 3.50 -8.17 -20.97
CA LYS A 192 2.93 -8.80 -22.16
C LYS A 192 3.92 -9.79 -22.80
N ILE A 193 3.49 -11.04 -22.95
CA ILE A 193 4.23 -12.13 -23.60
C ILE A 193 3.60 -12.42 -24.97
N ASN A 194 4.42 -12.40 -26.00
CA ASN A 194 4.02 -12.88 -27.33
C ASN A 194 4.27 -14.39 -27.39
N LEU A 195 3.25 -15.18 -27.05
CA LEU A 195 3.32 -16.65 -27.15
C LEU A 195 3.33 -17.10 -28.62
N PRO A 196 4.08 -18.17 -28.97
CA PRO A 196 4.68 -19.18 -28.07
C PRO A 196 6.12 -18.88 -27.62
N THR A 197 6.74 -17.78 -28.05
CA THR A 197 8.13 -17.47 -27.68
C THR A 197 8.20 -16.87 -26.27
N ILE A 198 8.49 -17.72 -25.28
CA ILE A 198 8.57 -17.32 -23.85
C ILE A 198 9.94 -16.67 -23.51
N SER A 199 10.88 -16.60 -24.46
CA SER A 199 12.25 -16.12 -24.19
C SER A 199 12.32 -14.63 -23.84
N SER A 200 11.28 -13.85 -24.15
CA SER A 200 11.20 -12.44 -23.76
C SER A 200 9.76 -11.96 -23.61
N TRP A 201 9.58 -10.84 -22.89
CA TRP A 201 8.31 -10.17 -22.75
C TRP A 201 8.49 -8.66 -22.72
N ASN A 202 7.45 -7.93 -23.11
CA ASN A 202 7.41 -6.48 -22.98
C ASN A 202 6.84 -6.10 -21.61
N THR A 203 7.33 -5.01 -21.05
CA THR A 203 6.69 -4.30 -19.95
C THR A 203 6.29 -2.93 -20.44
N GLY A 204 5.04 -2.57 -20.23
CA GLY A 204 4.49 -1.30 -20.65
C GLY A 204 3.28 -0.92 -19.82
N PHE A 205 2.58 0.09 -20.28
CA PHE A 205 1.32 0.51 -19.67
C PHE A 205 0.33 1.00 -20.73
N TYR A 206 -0.94 0.76 -20.46
CA TYR A 206 -2.04 1.40 -21.15
C TYR A 206 -2.28 2.77 -20.54
N LYS A 207 -2.30 3.83 -21.36
CA LYS A 207 -2.82 5.15 -21.00
C LYS A 207 -4.10 5.37 -21.79
N ASN A 208 -5.24 5.47 -21.11
CA ASN A 208 -6.55 5.66 -21.75
C ASN A 208 -6.79 4.73 -22.96
N GLY A 209 -6.39 3.45 -22.85
CA GLY A 209 -6.55 2.45 -23.90
C GLY A 209 -5.40 2.33 -24.90
N THR A 210 -4.43 3.25 -24.92
CA THR A 210 -3.24 3.15 -25.81
C THR A 210 -2.06 2.53 -25.08
N TYR A 211 -1.47 1.47 -25.64
CA TYR A 211 -0.29 0.81 -25.08
C TYR A 211 0.99 1.61 -25.32
N ASN A 212 1.80 1.77 -24.27
CA ASN A 212 3.10 2.43 -24.29
C ASN A 212 4.16 1.47 -23.76
N LEU A 213 5.18 1.16 -24.57
CA LEU A 213 6.30 0.31 -24.16
C LEU A 213 7.20 1.07 -23.17
N VAL A 214 7.58 0.41 -22.08
CA VAL A 214 8.57 0.93 -21.12
C VAL A 214 9.93 0.31 -21.36
N THR A 215 10.01 -1.02 -21.29
CA THR A 215 11.23 -1.82 -21.51
C THR A 215 10.87 -3.30 -21.66
N ASN A 216 11.86 -4.17 -21.85
CA ASN A 216 11.69 -5.62 -21.97
C ASN A 216 12.17 -6.34 -20.71
N ASN A 217 11.61 -7.52 -20.44
CA ASN A 217 12.11 -8.50 -19.46
C ASN A 217 12.17 -8.02 -18.00
N VAL A 218 11.29 -7.09 -17.61
CA VAL A 218 11.10 -6.65 -16.23
C VAL A 218 9.68 -6.95 -15.76
N LEU A 219 9.40 -6.82 -14.47
CA LEU A 219 8.09 -7.01 -13.88
C LEU A 219 7.57 -5.65 -13.40
N PRO A 220 6.45 -5.14 -13.93
CA PRO A 220 5.82 -3.97 -13.35
C PRO A 220 5.36 -4.30 -11.93
N ARG A 221 5.50 -3.34 -11.02
CA ARG A 221 5.17 -3.51 -9.59
C ARG A 221 3.99 -2.65 -9.20
N ARG A 222 4.13 -1.34 -9.33
CA ARG A 222 3.10 -0.37 -8.95
C ARG A 222 3.36 1.01 -9.51
N PHE A 223 2.34 1.84 -9.47
CA PHE A 223 2.48 3.27 -9.68
C PHE A 223 2.62 4.02 -8.36
N ILE A 224 3.42 5.06 -8.38
CA ILE A 224 3.43 6.12 -7.37
C ILE A 224 3.38 7.48 -8.09
N SER A 225 2.84 8.50 -7.44
CA SER A 225 2.73 9.83 -8.03
C SER A 225 3.07 10.90 -7.00
N ASP A 226 3.54 12.04 -7.49
CA ASP A 226 3.65 13.28 -6.72
C ASP A 226 3.14 14.44 -7.59
N ALA A 227 3.34 15.69 -7.14
CA ALA A 227 2.92 16.86 -7.90
C ALA A 227 3.60 17.01 -9.28
N THR A 228 4.74 16.33 -9.51
CA THR A 228 5.57 16.49 -10.70
C THR A 228 5.37 15.39 -11.74
N GLY A 229 4.75 14.27 -11.37
CA GLY A 229 4.52 13.19 -12.32
C GLY A 229 3.98 11.90 -11.73
N MET A 230 3.93 10.92 -12.60
CA MET A 230 3.54 9.54 -12.31
C MET A 230 4.68 8.61 -12.67
N TYR A 231 4.95 7.65 -11.80
CA TYR A 231 6.16 6.86 -11.83
C TYR A 231 5.81 5.38 -11.74
N LEU A 232 6.29 4.63 -12.72
CA LEU A 232 6.20 3.18 -12.71
C LEU A 232 7.43 2.60 -12.02
N LEU A 233 7.19 1.83 -10.98
CA LEU A 233 8.19 0.93 -10.40
C LEU A 233 8.12 -0.40 -11.14
N TYR A 234 9.28 -0.91 -11.50
CA TYR A 234 9.44 -2.24 -12.07
C TYR A 234 10.71 -2.88 -11.52
N SER A 235 10.77 -4.21 -11.50
CA SER A 235 11.96 -4.93 -11.09
C SER A 235 12.45 -5.87 -12.18
N ASP A 236 13.74 -6.15 -12.22
CA ASP A 236 14.21 -7.33 -12.94
C ASP A 236 13.78 -8.63 -12.23
N ILE A 237 14.19 -9.77 -12.79
CA ILE A 237 13.93 -11.10 -12.22
C ILE A 237 14.70 -11.38 -10.93
N SER A 238 15.77 -10.63 -10.66
CA SER A 238 16.54 -10.72 -9.41
C SER A 238 15.93 -9.92 -8.27
N GLY A 239 14.93 -9.08 -8.57
CA GLY A 239 14.25 -8.20 -7.62
C GLY A 239 14.83 -6.78 -7.56
N SER A 240 15.87 -6.46 -8.34
CA SER A 240 16.42 -5.10 -8.38
C SER A 240 15.41 -4.15 -9.00
N ILE A 241 15.01 -3.11 -8.26
CA ILE A 241 14.00 -2.15 -8.68
C ILE A 241 14.58 -0.97 -9.46
N SER A 242 13.79 -0.51 -10.42
CA SER A 242 14.01 0.69 -11.21
C SER A 242 12.73 1.52 -11.24
N ILE A 243 12.88 2.83 -11.46
CA ILE A 243 11.78 3.80 -11.41
C ILE A 243 11.84 4.65 -12.68
N LYS A 244 10.71 4.78 -13.37
CA LYS A 244 10.59 5.64 -14.55
C LYS A 244 9.42 6.60 -14.38
N ASN A 245 9.67 7.89 -14.57
CA ASN A 245 8.60 8.87 -14.77
C ASN A 245 8.01 8.64 -16.16
N ILE A 246 6.79 8.14 -16.20
CA ILE A 246 6.11 7.77 -17.44
C ILE A 246 5.46 8.98 -18.15
N VAL A 247 5.38 10.13 -17.48
CA VAL A 247 4.88 11.38 -18.06
C VAL A 247 5.99 12.08 -18.86
N THR A 248 7.19 12.18 -18.28
CA THR A 248 8.36 12.82 -18.92
C THR A 248 9.24 11.82 -19.68
N ASN A 249 8.94 10.52 -19.59
CA ASN A 249 9.75 9.44 -20.15
C ASN A 249 11.20 9.42 -19.65
N THR A 250 11.44 9.84 -18.41
CA THR A 250 12.78 9.88 -17.79
C THR A 250 12.93 8.84 -16.70
N ASN A 251 14.12 8.24 -16.58
CA ASN A 251 14.44 7.35 -15.47
C ASN A 251 14.78 8.17 -14.23
N LEU A 252 14.33 7.72 -13.06
CA LEU A 252 14.73 8.30 -11.78
C LEU A 252 15.87 7.47 -11.20
N SER A 253 17.00 8.12 -10.95
CA SER A 253 18.17 7.47 -10.36
C SER A 253 17.92 7.19 -8.87
N ILE A 254 18.12 5.93 -8.47
CA ILE A 254 18.24 5.57 -7.06
C ILE A 254 19.68 5.88 -6.61
N PRO A 255 19.88 6.57 -5.47
CA PRO A 255 21.20 6.86 -4.92
C PRO A 255 22.10 5.63 -4.86
N THR A 256 23.37 5.78 -5.24
CA THR A 256 24.32 4.65 -5.37
C THR A 256 24.65 3.98 -4.04
N ASN A 257 24.44 4.67 -2.92
CA ASN A 257 24.61 4.09 -1.58
C ASN A 257 23.44 3.18 -1.15
N ILE A 258 22.37 3.10 -1.95
CA ILE A 258 21.20 2.27 -1.68
C ILE A 258 21.27 1.01 -2.55
N ALA A 259 21.42 -0.15 -1.91
CA ALA A 259 21.36 -1.43 -2.60
C ALA A 259 19.93 -1.72 -3.08
N GLN A 260 19.70 -1.62 -4.39
CA GLN A 260 18.37 -1.72 -5.01
C GLN A 260 17.70 -3.09 -4.79
N SER A 261 18.48 -4.16 -4.74
CA SER A 261 17.98 -5.53 -4.50
C SER A 261 17.37 -5.73 -3.11
N GLY A 262 17.66 -4.85 -2.15
CA GLY A 262 17.13 -4.89 -0.79
C GLY A 262 15.87 -4.06 -0.58
N ILE A 263 15.42 -3.29 -1.58
CA ILE A 263 14.27 -2.39 -1.45
C ILE A 263 12.99 -3.09 -1.90
N THR A 264 12.02 -3.17 -1.00
CA THR A 264 10.72 -3.81 -1.18
C THR A 264 9.61 -2.80 -1.49
N GLU A 265 9.73 -1.58 -0.96
CA GLU A 265 8.72 -0.54 -1.06
C GLU A 265 9.38 0.85 -1.14
N LEU A 266 8.65 1.82 -1.72
CA LEU A 266 8.97 3.25 -1.71
C LEU A 266 7.82 4.02 -1.04
N SER A 267 8.11 5.13 -0.39
CA SER A 267 7.09 6.08 0.04
C SER A 267 7.58 7.47 -0.26
N TRP A 268 6.72 8.32 -0.78
CA TRP A 268 7.05 9.72 -1.06
C TRP A 268 6.14 10.61 -0.27
N ASP A 269 6.73 11.58 0.41
CA ASP A 269 6.03 12.56 1.21
C ASP A 269 6.61 13.94 0.89
N ASN A 270 5.92 14.69 0.04
CA ASN A 270 6.41 15.96 -0.48
C ASN A 270 7.79 15.81 -1.16
N SER A 271 8.80 16.53 -0.67
CA SER A 271 10.20 16.43 -1.12
C SER A 271 10.91 15.18 -0.62
N ASP A 272 10.39 14.54 0.44
CA ASP A 272 11.08 13.44 1.09
C ASP A 272 10.82 12.12 0.35
N LYS A 273 11.92 11.42 0.06
CA LYS A 273 11.92 10.14 -0.66
C LYS A 273 12.38 9.04 0.30
N TYR A 274 11.53 8.02 0.42
CA TYR A 274 11.78 6.86 1.26
C TYR A 274 12.00 5.61 0.41
N TYR A 275 13.06 4.87 0.72
CA TYR A 275 13.38 3.57 0.13
C TYR A 275 13.39 2.53 1.25
N ILE A 276 12.42 1.62 1.24
CA ILE A 276 12.13 0.72 2.35
C ILE A 276 12.65 -0.67 2.01
N GLY A 277 13.49 -1.22 2.87
CA GLY A 277 13.90 -2.62 2.85
C GLY A 277 13.18 -3.44 3.92
N SER A 278 13.64 -4.67 4.12
CA SER A 278 12.99 -5.58 5.08
C SER A 278 13.09 -5.12 6.53
N ASN A 279 14.22 -4.56 6.97
CA ASN A 279 14.45 -4.11 8.35
C ASN A 279 15.12 -2.74 8.44
N PHE A 280 15.00 -1.95 7.37
CA PHE A 280 15.57 -0.62 7.29
C PHE A 280 14.76 0.24 6.32
N TYR A 281 14.94 1.55 6.41
CA TYR A 281 14.55 2.45 5.34
C TYR A 281 15.58 3.57 5.19
N PHE A 282 15.71 4.09 3.98
CA PHE A 282 16.42 5.34 3.73
C PHE A 282 15.42 6.49 3.71
N LYS A 283 15.70 7.59 4.40
CA LYS A 283 15.02 8.88 4.23
C LYS A 283 16.03 9.86 3.65
N ASN A 284 15.79 10.35 2.43
CA ASN A 284 16.70 11.28 1.74
C ASN A 284 18.16 10.82 1.82
N ASN A 285 18.40 9.55 1.49
CA ASN A 285 19.71 8.87 1.46
C ASN A 285 20.32 8.54 2.83
N ASN A 286 19.69 8.96 3.94
CA ASN A 286 20.12 8.58 5.28
C ASN A 286 19.43 7.29 5.71
N GLN A 287 20.22 6.26 6.04
CA GLN A 287 19.72 4.96 6.47
C GLN A 287 19.24 5.02 7.91
N VAL A 288 18.04 4.50 8.15
CA VAL A 288 17.48 4.23 9.47
C VAL A 288 17.34 2.72 9.60
N GLN A 289 18.01 2.14 10.61
CA GLN A 289 17.87 0.73 10.95
C GLN A 289 16.69 0.52 11.89
N ILE A 290 15.94 -0.57 11.68
CA ILE A 290 14.93 -1.04 12.63
C ILE A 290 15.59 -2.09 13.52
N SER A 291 15.71 -1.75 14.80
CA SER A 291 16.24 -2.63 15.84
C SER A 291 15.36 -2.50 17.09
N ASP A 292 14.49 -3.47 17.27
CA ASP A 292 13.57 -3.60 18.40
C ASP A 292 14.04 -4.74 19.31
N ALA A 293 14.13 -4.49 20.61
CA ALA A 293 14.61 -5.45 21.60
C ALA A 293 13.74 -6.73 21.68
N ASN A 294 12.48 -6.65 21.28
CA ASN A 294 11.54 -7.77 21.22
C ASN A 294 11.46 -8.41 19.82
N ASN A 295 12.44 -8.11 18.96
CA ASN A 295 12.58 -8.64 17.60
C ASN A 295 11.47 -8.24 16.62
N PHE A 296 10.79 -7.11 16.81
CA PHE A 296 9.87 -6.57 15.78
C PHE A 296 10.62 -5.77 14.73
N ASN A 297 11.48 -6.44 13.96
CA ASN A 297 12.43 -5.80 13.05
C ASN A 297 11.98 -5.79 11.59
N ASN A 298 11.10 -6.70 11.18
CA ASN A 298 10.71 -6.86 9.78
C ASN A 298 9.56 -5.90 9.43
N ILE A 299 9.83 -4.87 8.65
CA ILE A 299 8.83 -3.93 8.12
C ILE A 299 7.86 -4.68 7.19
N GLY A 300 6.56 -4.50 7.43
CA GLY A 300 5.50 -5.00 6.57
C GLY A 300 4.99 -3.94 5.60
N HIS A 301 4.32 -2.93 6.13
CA HIS A 301 3.80 -1.78 5.40
C HIS A 301 4.43 -0.51 5.96
N PHE A 302 4.70 0.45 5.08
CA PHE A 302 5.30 1.72 5.46
C PHE A 302 4.59 2.89 4.78
N VAL A 303 4.22 3.90 5.57
CA VAL A 303 3.69 5.18 5.07
C VAL A 303 4.42 6.31 5.78
N ALA A 304 4.87 7.30 5.01
CA ALA A 304 5.33 8.58 5.54
C ALA A 304 4.33 9.67 5.19
N LYS A 305 4.03 10.55 6.16
CA LYS A 305 3.17 11.71 5.95
C LYS A 305 3.55 12.84 6.89
N ASP A 306 3.91 13.98 6.32
CA ASP A 306 4.32 15.18 7.03
C ASP A 306 5.32 14.90 8.16
N GLN A 307 6.40 14.17 7.83
CA GLN A 307 7.44 13.69 8.76
C GLN A 307 7.05 12.57 9.72
N ASN A 308 5.77 12.25 9.87
CA ASN A 308 5.33 11.09 10.63
C ASN A 308 5.56 9.80 9.84
N ILE A 309 5.97 8.76 10.55
CA ILE A 309 6.21 7.43 9.99
C ILE A 309 5.27 6.44 10.64
N TYR A 310 4.48 5.78 9.81
CA TYR A 310 3.53 4.74 10.18
C TYR A 310 4.02 3.43 9.60
N MET A 311 4.17 2.40 10.42
CA MET A 311 4.61 1.11 9.88
C MET A 311 4.09 -0.08 10.67
N THR A 312 3.87 -1.17 9.97
CA THR A 312 3.68 -2.49 10.60
C THR A 312 5.04 -3.19 10.69
N ARG A 313 5.25 -3.94 11.78
CA ARG A 313 6.45 -4.74 11.97
C ARG A 313 6.10 -6.15 12.42
N TYR A 314 6.68 -7.13 11.76
CA TYR A 314 6.58 -8.54 12.10
C TYR A 314 7.69 -8.94 13.07
N ASN A 315 7.36 -9.85 13.97
CA ASN A 315 8.35 -10.48 14.82
C ASN A 315 9.31 -11.33 13.96
N SER A 316 10.60 -11.06 14.06
CA SER A 316 11.67 -11.69 13.27
C SER A 316 12.34 -12.85 14.01
N SER A 317 11.94 -13.18 15.24
CA SER A 317 12.41 -14.38 15.93
C SER A 317 11.94 -15.64 15.20
N VAL A 318 12.70 -16.73 15.32
CA VAL A 318 12.29 -18.04 14.79
C VAL A 318 10.96 -18.44 15.44
N GLY A 319 9.93 -18.69 14.63
CA GLY A 319 8.58 -18.98 15.11
C GLY A 319 7.79 -17.76 15.59
N GLY A 320 8.29 -16.55 15.39
CA GLY A 320 7.57 -15.31 15.68
C GLY A 320 6.33 -15.19 14.79
N THR A 321 5.16 -15.10 15.41
CA THR A 321 3.86 -14.99 14.71
C THR A 321 3.17 -13.67 14.95
N ALA A 322 3.71 -12.78 15.78
CA ALA A 322 3.06 -11.52 16.09
C ALA A 322 3.38 -10.42 15.07
N VAL A 323 2.46 -9.46 14.92
CA VAL A 323 2.66 -8.22 14.18
C VAL A 323 2.23 -7.03 15.03
N LYS A 324 2.97 -5.94 14.93
CA LYS A 324 2.70 -4.69 15.65
C LYS A 324 2.59 -3.52 14.69
N PHE A 325 1.83 -2.50 15.08
CA PHE A 325 1.73 -1.24 14.37
C PHE A 325 2.38 -0.13 15.19
N TYR A 326 3.23 0.67 14.53
CA TYR A 326 4.01 1.72 15.14
C TYR A 326 3.75 3.06 14.46
N VAL A 327 3.73 4.12 15.26
CA VAL A 327 3.77 5.52 14.81
C VAL A 327 5.01 6.15 15.41
N ASN A 328 5.94 6.62 14.58
CA ASN A 328 7.21 7.21 15.01
C ASN A 328 7.97 6.32 16.03
N ASN A 329 8.05 5.02 15.75
CA ASN A 329 8.63 3.98 16.63
C ASN A 329 7.90 3.75 17.97
N VAL A 330 6.75 4.38 18.21
CA VAL A 330 5.88 4.09 19.36
C VAL A 330 4.85 3.05 18.96
N GLU A 331 4.77 1.95 19.69
CA GLU A 331 3.76 0.92 19.48
C GLU A 331 2.37 1.46 19.79
N VAL A 332 1.41 1.22 18.89
CA VAL A 332 0.01 1.64 19.03
C VAL A 332 -0.93 0.44 19.10
N MET A 333 -0.62 -0.64 18.36
CA MET A 333 -1.45 -1.86 18.32
C MET A 333 -0.61 -3.10 18.12
N SER A 334 -1.14 -4.26 18.52
CA SER A 334 -0.54 -5.57 18.28
C SER A 334 -1.59 -6.63 17.95
N LEU A 335 -1.20 -7.60 17.13
CA LEU A 335 -1.92 -8.85 16.89
C LEU A 335 -0.98 -10.02 17.19
N PRO A 336 -1.42 -11.02 17.97
CA PRO A 336 -0.52 -12.06 18.47
C PRO A 336 -0.19 -13.15 17.45
N ASN A 337 -0.96 -13.28 16.36
CA ASN A 337 -0.83 -14.39 15.42
C ASN A 337 -1.24 -14.00 13.98
N THR A 338 -0.25 -13.87 13.11
CA THR A 338 -0.35 -13.54 11.68
C THR A 338 -1.09 -14.57 10.85
N ALA A 339 -1.23 -15.81 11.33
CA ALA A 339 -2.06 -16.81 10.68
C ALA A 339 -3.56 -16.54 10.84
N ARG A 340 -3.95 -15.79 11.88
CA ARG A 340 -5.35 -15.47 12.22
C ARG A 340 -5.70 -14.01 12.00
N GLY A 341 -4.71 -13.12 12.12
CA GLY A 341 -4.91 -11.67 12.01
C GLY A 341 -3.64 -10.94 11.57
N CYS A 342 -3.77 -9.96 10.69
CA CYS A 342 -2.64 -9.19 10.17
C CYS A 342 -3.06 -7.77 9.80
N PHE A 343 -2.12 -6.82 9.91
CA PHE A 343 -2.25 -5.45 9.42
C PHE A 343 -1.71 -5.39 7.99
N ASN A 344 -2.59 -5.26 6.99
CA ASN A 344 -2.28 -5.44 5.58
C ASN A 344 -2.21 -4.14 4.77
N SER A 345 -2.61 -3.00 5.35
CA SER A 345 -2.59 -1.71 4.67
C SER A 345 -2.66 -0.56 5.66
N ILE A 346 -2.04 0.57 5.34
CA ILE A 346 -2.04 1.80 6.14
C ILE A 346 -2.50 2.94 5.24
N PHE A 347 -3.40 3.78 5.75
CA PHE A 347 -3.81 5.02 5.12
C PHE A 347 -3.92 6.13 6.17
N VAL A 348 -3.48 7.34 5.83
CA VAL A 348 -3.44 8.48 6.77
C VAL A 348 -4.01 9.72 6.10
N VAL A 349 -4.89 10.43 6.81
CA VAL A 349 -5.48 11.68 6.36
C VAL A 349 -5.29 12.75 7.43
N PRO A 350 -4.98 14.00 7.05
CA PRO A 350 -5.05 15.12 7.99
C PRO A 350 -6.45 15.21 8.62
N ASN A 351 -6.51 15.49 9.92
CA ASN A 351 -7.74 15.78 10.65
C ASN A 351 -8.31 17.16 10.34
#